data_AF-A0A1F2TDF6-F1
#
_entry.id   AF-A0A1F2TDF6-F1
#
_cell.length_a   1.000
_cell.length_b   1.000
_cell.length_c   1.000
_cell.angle_alpha   90.00
_cell.angle_beta   90.00
_cell.angle_gamma   90.00
#
_symmetry.space_group_name_H-M   'P 1'
#
loop_
_entity.id
_entity.type
_entity.pdbx_description
1 polymer ?
#
loop_
_entity_poly.entity_id
_entity_poly.type
_entity_poly.pdbx_seq_one_letter_code
_entity_poly.pdbx_strand_id
1 'polypeptide(L)'
;MTEPFLSDAMPPQAEVPERDRDARVEELLLRGLDHYFAGEHELAINIWTRVLFLDRGHARARAYIERARSAVSERQREAEELIHTGEEAFERGEADAARRLLTTAVERGAGTEEALALLDRMDRLEAAAVQQESRAANRGILARARSRVRAAAPVQRSPVAWIAAGVVCGIAAVAVAIGLLWARGDNWLPIVSPSQPATLGIADDPLPVPSASEVWIARARALRDKGRLSDALAALDAVRRGDALEAQAVALRAEIQQKLLAASRGTGVAGASTAPPGTPPRGRLP
;
A
#
# COMPACT_ATOMS: atom_id res chain seq x y z
N MET A 1 47.56 35.91 -36.03
CA MET A 1 47.83 34.55 -35.51
C MET A 1 46.67 34.22 -34.62
N THR A 2 45.67 33.55 -35.18
CA THR A 2 44.36 33.31 -34.56
C THR A 2 44.28 31.81 -34.35
N GLU A 3 44.20 31.38 -33.10
CA GLU A 3 44.12 29.97 -32.75
C GLU A 3 42.82 29.36 -33.27
N PRO A 4 42.87 28.17 -33.90
CA PRO A 4 41.67 27.46 -34.30
C PRO A 4 41.07 26.80 -33.06
N PHE A 5 39.78 27.03 -32.86
CA PHE A 5 38.96 26.31 -31.86
C PHE A 5 39.14 24.80 -32.06
N LEU A 6 39.75 24.15 -31.07
CA LEU A 6 39.64 22.72 -30.84
C LEU A 6 38.14 22.42 -30.64
N SER A 7 37.45 21.99 -31.70
CA SER A 7 36.21 21.24 -31.54
C SER A 7 36.59 19.93 -30.88
N ASP A 8 36.51 19.93 -29.55
CA ASP A 8 36.44 18.73 -28.74
C ASP A 8 35.23 17.93 -29.23
N ALA A 9 35.52 16.96 -30.10
CA ALA A 9 34.53 16.01 -30.58
C ALA A 9 34.06 15.24 -29.35
N MET A 10 32.88 15.61 -28.85
CA MET A 10 32.15 14.80 -27.89
C MET A 10 32.27 13.33 -28.30
N PRO A 11 32.75 12.43 -27.42
CA PRO A 11 32.76 11.02 -27.75
C PRO A 11 31.33 10.62 -28.14
N PRO A 12 31.17 9.78 -29.18
CA PRO A 12 29.85 9.28 -29.56
C PRO A 12 29.25 8.67 -28.30
N GLN A 13 28.16 9.28 -27.79
CA GLN A 13 27.41 8.69 -26.70
C GLN A 13 27.04 7.31 -27.17
N ALA A 14 27.55 6.28 -26.48
CA ALA A 14 27.29 4.91 -26.83
C ALA A 14 25.78 4.70 -26.84
N GLU A 15 25.19 4.76 -28.04
CA GLU A 15 23.79 4.46 -28.27
C GLU A 15 23.59 3.04 -27.78
N VAL A 16 22.89 2.90 -26.64
CA VAL A 16 22.45 1.60 -26.16
C VAL A 16 21.67 0.97 -27.32
N PRO A 17 22.08 -0.22 -27.80
CA PRO A 17 21.39 -0.87 -28.91
C PRO A 17 19.89 -0.90 -28.64
N GLU A 18 19.05 -0.56 -29.62
CA GLU A 18 17.59 -0.49 -29.42
C GLU A 18 17.01 -1.77 -28.81
N ARG A 19 17.59 -2.92 -29.15
CA ARG A 19 17.24 -4.24 -28.57
C ARG A 19 17.45 -4.31 -27.05
N ASP A 20 18.52 -3.70 -26.54
CA ASP A 20 18.81 -3.68 -25.11
C ASP A 20 17.84 -2.74 -24.37
N ARG A 21 17.42 -1.66 -25.02
CA ARG A 21 16.37 -0.76 -24.51
C ARG A 21 15.02 -1.46 -24.43
N ASP A 22 14.63 -2.20 -25.46
CA ASP A 22 13.37 -2.95 -25.49
C ASP A 22 13.33 -4.05 -24.42
N ALA A 23 14.42 -4.82 -24.29
CA ALA A 23 14.55 -5.84 -23.24
C ALA A 23 14.44 -5.22 -21.83
N ARG A 24 15.02 -4.02 -21.65
CA ARG A 24 14.94 -3.29 -20.38
C ARG A 24 13.54 -2.77 -20.10
N VAL A 25 12.82 -2.27 -21.11
CA VAL A 25 11.43 -1.86 -21.02
C VAL A 25 10.56 -3.03 -20.58
N GLU A 26 10.71 -4.20 -21.21
CA GLU A 26 9.94 -5.40 -20.86
C GLU A 26 10.23 -5.87 -19.43
N GLU A 27 11.49 -5.88 -19.01
CA GLU A 27 11.87 -6.23 -17.63
C GLU A 27 11.22 -5.30 -16.61
N LEU A 28 11.26 -3.98 -16.84
CA LEU A 28 10.65 -2.99 -15.95
C LEU A 28 9.12 -3.14 -15.91
N LEU A 29 8.48 -3.41 -17.04
CA LEU A 29 7.04 -3.66 -17.08
C LEU A 29 6.65 -4.85 -16.20
N LEU A 30 7.36 -5.98 -16.36
CA LEU A 30 7.12 -7.20 -15.58
C LEU A 30 7.39 -6.98 -14.09
N ARG A 31 8.46 -6.26 -13.74
CA ARG A 31 8.77 -5.95 -12.34
C ARG A 31 7.71 -5.03 -11.73
N GLY A 32 7.26 -4.01 -12.44
CA GLY A 32 6.20 -3.11 -11.94
C GLY A 32 4.88 -3.85 -11.73
N LEU A 33 4.59 -4.85 -12.58
CA LEU A 33 3.43 -5.71 -12.43
C LEU A 33 3.49 -6.57 -11.15
N ASP A 34 4.67 -7.09 -10.79
CA ASP A 34 4.86 -7.84 -9.54
C ASP A 34 4.50 -6.97 -8.33
N HIS A 35 4.95 -5.71 -8.29
CA HIS A 35 4.60 -4.76 -7.25
C HIS A 35 3.11 -4.37 -7.26
N TYR A 36 2.50 -4.24 -8.44
CA TYR A 36 1.08 -3.95 -8.56
C TYR A 36 0.23 -5.04 -7.92
N PHE A 37 0.54 -6.32 -8.20
CA PHE A 37 -0.17 -7.45 -7.61
C PHE A 37 0.15 -7.68 -6.13
N ALA A 38 1.31 -7.22 -5.65
CA ALA A 38 1.63 -7.19 -4.22
C ALA A 38 0.87 -6.09 -3.45
N GLY A 39 0.10 -5.22 -4.13
CA GLY A 39 -0.59 -4.08 -3.51
C GLY A 39 0.29 -2.83 -3.36
N GLU A 40 1.56 -2.90 -3.78
CA GLU A 40 2.55 -1.82 -3.71
C GLU A 40 2.40 -0.87 -4.92
N HIS A 41 1.23 -0.27 -5.08
CA HIS A 41 0.87 0.53 -6.26
C HIS A 41 1.81 1.72 -6.50
N GLU A 42 2.26 2.41 -5.44
CA GLU A 42 3.23 3.52 -5.55
C GLU A 42 4.57 3.05 -6.14
N LEU A 43 5.05 1.88 -5.73
CA LEU A 43 6.29 1.33 -6.24
C LEU A 43 6.14 0.87 -7.70
N ALA A 44 4.99 0.28 -8.04
CA ALA A 44 4.64 -0.07 -9.41
C ALA A 44 4.63 1.17 -10.34
N ILE A 45 3.99 2.27 -9.90
CA ILE A 45 3.97 3.55 -10.61
C ILE A 45 5.40 4.03 -10.86
N ASN A 46 6.24 4.08 -9.81
CA ASN A 46 7.63 4.51 -9.92
C ASN A 46 8.44 3.70 -10.96
N ILE A 47 8.23 2.39 -11.01
CA ILE A 47 8.91 1.51 -11.97
C ILE A 47 8.42 1.77 -13.40
N TRP A 48 7.12 1.90 -13.62
CA TRP A 48 6.58 2.21 -14.94
C TRP A 48 6.90 3.64 -15.40
N THR A 49 7.09 4.60 -14.48
CA THR A 49 7.61 5.92 -14.84
C THR A 49 9.03 5.82 -15.41
N ARG A 50 9.86 4.87 -14.94
CA ARG A 50 11.18 4.58 -15.56
C ARG A 50 11.04 4.05 -16.98
N VAL A 51 9.99 3.29 -17.26
CA VAL A 51 9.67 2.90 -18.64
C VAL A 51 9.37 4.12 -19.49
N LEU A 52 8.64 5.11 -18.97
CA LEU A 52 8.36 6.36 -19.72
C LEU A 52 9.59 7.25 -19.94
N PHE A 53 10.62 7.14 -19.09
CA PHE A 53 11.92 7.78 -19.36
C PHE A 53 12.67 7.08 -20.50
N LEU A 54 12.55 5.75 -20.59
CA LEU A 54 13.12 4.99 -21.69
C LEU A 54 12.29 5.12 -22.96
N ASP A 55 10.97 5.14 -22.92
CA ASP A 55 10.09 5.35 -24.08
C ASP A 55 8.93 6.24 -23.64
N ARG A 56 9.01 7.53 -23.97
CA ARG A 56 8.00 8.52 -23.60
C ARG A 56 6.62 8.20 -24.15
N GLY A 57 6.55 7.47 -25.27
CA GLY A 57 5.31 7.09 -25.95
C GLY A 57 4.72 5.76 -25.48
N HIS A 58 5.31 5.08 -24.50
CA HIS A 58 4.95 3.70 -24.23
C HIS A 58 3.52 3.52 -23.69
N ALA A 59 2.60 3.09 -24.55
CA ALA A 59 1.16 3.03 -24.26
C ALA A 59 0.83 2.12 -23.06
N ARG A 60 1.47 0.95 -22.96
CA ARG A 60 1.22 -0.02 -21.88
C ARG A 60 1.61 0.52 -20.51
N ALA A 61 2.78 1.16 -20.39
CA ALA A 61 3.21 1.75 -19.13
C ALA A 61 2.27 2.87 -18.67
N ARG A 62 1.78 3.71 -19.59
CA ARG A 62 0.79 4.75 -19.26
C ARG A 62 -0.51 4.16 -18.72
N ALA A 63 -1.08 3.17 -19.41
CA ALA A 63 -2.30 2.51 -18.98
C ALA A 63 -2.15 1.85 -17.60
N TYR A 64 -0.99 1.25 -17.34
CA TYR A 64 -0.67 0.65 -16.04
C TYR A 64 -0.54 1.68 -14.92
N ILE A 65 0.12 2.81 -15.18
CA ILE A 65 0.22 3.92 -14.20
C ILE A 65 -1.16 4.46 -13.86
N GLU A 66 -2.01 4.73 -14.84
CA GLU A 66 -3.36 5.22 -14.59
C GLU A 66 -4.18 4.24 -13.76
N ARG A 67 -4.12 2.94 -14.07
CA ARG A 67 -4.79 1.91 -13.27
C ARG A 67 -4.27 1.82 -11.83
N ALA A 68 -2.97 1.96 -11.62
CA ALA A 68 -2.39 1.98 -10.27
C ALA A 68 -2.81 3.23 -9.49
N ARG A 69 -2.88 4.39 -10.14
CA ARG A 69 -3.39 5.62 -9.52
C ARG A 69 -4.85 5.47 -9.09
N SER A 70 -5.71 4.88 -9.94
CA SER A 70 -7.10 4.59 -9.56
C SER A 70 -7.20 3.65 -8.36
N ALA A 71 -6.31 2.65 -8.27
CA ALA A 71 -6.28 1.74 -7.13
C ALA A 71 -5.81 2.44 -5.83
N VAL A 72 -4.89 3.41 -5.93
CA VAL A 72 -4.49 4.26 -4.79
C VAL A 72 -5.65 5.13 -4.32
N SER A 73 -6.36 5.80 -5.24
CA SER A 73 -7.49 6.66 -4.88
C SER A 73 -8.64 5.88 -4.25
N GLU A 74 -8.93 4.67 -4.73
CA GLU A 74 -10.00 3.84 -4.15
C GLU A 74 -9.65 3.43 -2.73
N ARG A 75 -8.41 2.97 -2.51
CA ARG A 75 -7.91 2.64 -1.18
C ARG A 75 -7.95 3.83 -0.23
N GLN A 76 -7.61 5.02 -0.72
CA GLN A 76 -7.70 6.25 0.06
C GLN A 76 -9.13 6.53 0.47
N ARG A 77 -10.08 6.42 -0.46
CA ARG A 77 -11.51 6.60 -0.17
C ARG A 77 -12.02 5.60 0.88
N GLU A 78 -11.65 4.32 0.76
CA GLU A 78 -12.00 3.30 1.76
C GLU A 78 -11.42 3.65 3.14
N ALA A 79 -10.18 4.13 3.19
CA ALA A 79 -9.55 4.53 4.45
C ALA A 79 -10.21 5.76 5.08
N GLU A 80 -10.56 6.77 4.28
CA GLU A 80 -11.31 7.95 4.72
C GLU A 80 -12.68 7.55 5.29
N GLU A 81 -13.39 6.63 4.65
CA GLU A 81 -14.67 6.10 5.15
C GLU A 81 -14.51 5.38 6.51
N LEU A 82 -13.46 4.57 6.66
CA LEU A 82 -13.14 3.89 7.92
C LEU A 82 -12.78 4.88 9.02
N ILE A 83 -12.03 5.93 8.70
CA ILE A 83 -11.66 6.99 9.64
C ILE A 83 -12.91 7.71 10.11
N HIS A 84 -13.74 8.19 9.18
CA HIS A 84 -14.98 8.90 9.48
C HIS A 84 -15.92 8.04 10.33
N THR A 85 -16.14 6.77 9.95
CA THR A 85 -16.97 5.84 10.73
C THR A 85 -16.36 5.57 12.11
N GLY A 86 -15.03 5.52 12.20
CA GLY A 86 -14.29 5.38 13.45
C GLY A 86 -14.48 6.58 14.38
N GLU A 87 -14.47 7.79 13.85
CA GLU A 87 -14.77 9.02 14.59
C GLU A 87 -16.21 9.03 15.11
N GLU A 88 -17.20 8.71 14.27
CA GLU A 88 -18.60 8.62 14.69
C GLU A 88 -18.82 7.55 15.78
N ALA A 89 -18.16 6.40 15.68
CA ALA A 89 -18.19 5.38 16.72
C ALA A 89 -17.57 5.89 18.02
N PHE A 90 -16.48 6.64 17.94
CA PHE A 90 -15.83 7.23 19.10
C PHE A 90 -16.72 8.28 19.79
N GLU A 91 -17.36 9.16 19.02
CA GLU A 91 -18.31 10.15 19.55
C GLU A 91 -19.52 9.53 20.24
N ARG A 92 -19.96 8.35 19.77
CA ARG A 92 -21.02 7.55 20.42
C ARG A 92 -20.55 6.80 21.67
N GLY A 93 -19.26 6.87 22.02
CA GLY A 93 -18.67 6.17 23.16
C GLY A 93 -18.33 4.70 22.89
N GLU A 94 -18.42 4.24 21.64
CA GLU A 94 -18.09 2.88 21.22
C GLU A 94 -16.57 2.74 20.96
N ALA A 95 -15.75 2.96 21.99
CA ALA A 95 -14.29 3.05 21.88
C ALA A 95 -13.64 1.82 21.22
N ASP A 96 -14.12 0.61 21.52
CA ASP A 96 -13.59 -0.62 20.90
C ASP A 96 -13.89 -0.70 19.40
N ALA A 97 -15.08 -0.24 18.98
CA ALA A 97 -15.46 -0.24 17.58
C ALA A 97 -14.63 0.78 16.79
N ALA A 98 -14.50 1.99 17.34
CA ALA A 98 -13.63 3.04 16.79
C ALA A 98 -12.18 2.55 16.62
N ARG A 99 -11.61 1.93 17.66
CA ARG A 99 -10.23 1.41 17.63
C ARG A 99 -10.04 0.38 16.52
N ARG A 100 -10.99 -0.55 16.34
CA ARG A 100 -10.93 -1.55 15.26
C ARG A 100 -10.97 -0.90 13.88
N LEU A 101 -11.88 0.04 13.65
CA LEU A 101 -12.03 0.74 12.36
C LEU A 101 -10.75 1.51 12.01
N LEU A 102 -10.22 2.29 12.96
CA LEU A 102 -9.00 3.08 12.77
C LEU A 102 -7.76 2.19 12.58
N THR A 103 -7.65 1.09 13.33
CA THR A 103 -6.55 0.12 13.12
C THR A 103 -6.62 -0.48 11.72
N THR A 104 -7.82 -0.81 11.25
CA THR A 104 -8.02 -1.34 9.91
C THR A 104 -7.67 -0.31 8.82
N ALA A 105 -7.93 0.98 9.06
CA ALA A 105 -7.49 2.07 8.17
C ALA A 105 -5.95 2.13 8.09
N VAL A 106 -5.26 2.05 9.23
CA VAL A 106 -3.79 2.00 9.30
C VAL A 106 -3.22 0.79 8.57
N GLU A 107 -3.80 -0.39 8.74
CA GLU A 107 -3.37 -1.61 8.05
C GLU A 107 -3.51 -1.51 6.52
N ARG A 108 -4.50 -0.77 6.04
CA ARG A 108 -4.65 -0.47 4.60
C ARG A 108 -3.63 0.56 4.11
N GLY A 109 -2.96 1.30 4.99
CA GLY A 109 -1.84 2.19 4.68
C GLY A 109 -2.20 3.54 4.06
N ALA A 110 -3.47 3.79 3.74
CA ALA A 110 -3.96 5.12 3.36
C ALA A 110 -4.57 5.83 4.58
N GLY A 111 -4.42 7.16 4.68
CA GLY A 111 -4.92 7.92 5.84
C GLY A 111 -4.22 7.61 7.17
N THR A 112 -3.05 6.98 7.13
CA THR A 112 -2.35 6.46 8.32
C THR A 112 -2.07 7.52 9.38
N GLU A 113 -1.66 8.74 9.00
CA GLU A 113 -1.33 9.80 9.96
C GLU A 113 -2.55 10.26 10.77
N GLU A 114 -3.69 10.44 10.11
CA GLU A 114 -4.94 10.85 10.73
C GLU A 114 -5.50 9.75 11.63
N ALA A 115 -5.51 8.51 11.16
CA ALA A 115 -5.94 7.36 11.94
C ALA A 115 -5.07 7.16 13.21
N LEU A 116 -3.73 7.31 13.09
CA LEU A 116 -2.82 7.24 14.23
C LEU A 116 -3.03 8.39 15.22
N ALA A 117 -3.28 9.61 14.73
CA ALA A 117 -3.56 10.76 15.59
C ALA A 117 -4.85 10.56 16.42
N LEU A 118 -5.88 9.98 15.80
CA LEU A 118 -7.12 9.62 16.49
C LEU A 118 -6.91 8.50 17.52
N LEU A 119 -6.18 7.45 17.16
CA LEU A 119 -5.83 6.37 18.09
C LEU A 119 -5.06 6.90 19.32
N ASP A 120 -4.05 7.74 19.11
CA ASP A 120 -3.30 8.37 20.22
C ASP A 120 -4.19 9.27 21.09
N ARG A 121 -5.12 10.00 20.47
CA ARG A 121 -6.11 10.79 21.22
C ARG A 121 -7.01 9.89 22.08
N MET A 122 -7.47 8.77 21.54
CA MET A 122 -8.29 7.79 22.28
C MET A 122 -7.50 7.20 23.46
N ASP A 123 -6.26 6.77 23.24
CA ASP A 123 -5.38 6.23 24.28
C ASP A 123 -5.19 7.23 25.43
N ARG A 124 -5.01 8.52 25.12
CA ARG A 124 -4.88 9.58 26.13
C ARG A 124 -6.16 9.79 26.94
N LEU A 125 -7.33 9.73 26.30
CA LEU A 125 -8.62 9.90 26.97
C LEU A 125 -8.95 8.69 27.87
N GLU A 126 -8.64 7.49 27.40
CA GLU A 126 -8.78 6.25 28.17
C GLU A 126 -7.86 6.27 29.41
N ALA A 127 -6.59 6.66 29.24
CA ALA A 127 -5.64 6.80 30.34
C ALA A 127 -6.10 7.84 31.38
N ALA A 128 -6.68 8.96 30.94
CA ALA A 128 -7.22 9.98 31.83
C ALA A 128 -8.45 9.46 32.63
N ALA A 129 -9.33 8.70 32.00
CA ALA A 129 -10.50 8.09 32.64
C ALA A 129 -10.08 7.10 33.76
N VAL A 130 -9.13 6.21 33.48
CA VAL A 130 -8.60 5.24 34.46
C VAL A 130 -7.95 5.95 35.66
N GLN A 131 -7.22 7.06 35.42
CA GLN A 131 -6.65 7.87 36.50
C GLN A 131 -7.74 8.54 37.36
N GLN A 132 -8.81 9.02 36.74
CA GLN A 132 -9.92 9.66 37.45
C GLN A 132 -10.65 8.67 38.36
N GLU A 133 -10.94 7.46 37.88
CA GLU A 133 -11.54 6.38 38.67
C GLU A 133 -10.66 5.97 39.84
N SER A 134 -9.35 5.81 39.59
CA SER A 134 -8.37 5.48 40.64
C SER A 134 -8.31 6.54 41.74
N ARG A 135 -8.35 7.84 41.36
CA ARG A 135 -8.38 8.96 42.32
C ARG A 135 -9.69 8.99 43.11
N ALA A 136 -10.83 8.69 42.47
CA ALA A 136 -12.12 8.62 43.15
C ALA A 136 -12.16 7.47 44.17
N ALA A 137 -11.65 6.29 43.81
CA ALA A 137 -11.54 5.13 44.69
C ALA A 137 -10.64 5.44 45.91
N ASN A 138 -9.47 6.03 45.70
CA ASN A 138 -8.56 6.43 46.78
C ASN A 138 -9.15 7.48 47.72
N ARG A 139 -9.90 8.47 47.19
CA ARG A 139 -10.64 9.42 48.03
C ARG A 139 -11.70 8.73 48.89
N GLY A 140 -12.42 7.74 48.34
CA GLY A 140 -13.40 6.97 49.11
C GLY A 140 -12.78 6.20 50.28
N ILE A 141 -11.60 5.61 50.06
CA ILE A 141 -10.84 4.90 51.10
C ILE A 141 -10.38 5.89 52.20
N LEU A 142 -9.77 7.01 51.81
CA LEU A 142 -9.32 8.03 52.75
C LEU A 142 -10.48 8.66 53.53
N ALA A 143 -11.63 8.90 52.90
CA ALA A 143 -12.82 9.43 53.56
C ALA A 143 -13.39 8.46 54.62
N ARG A 144 -13.42 7.15 54.32
CA ARG A 144 -13.81 6.12 55.31
C ARG A 144 -12.81 5.98 56.45
N ALA A 145 -11.52 6.12 56.19
CA ALA A 145 -10.50 6.14 57.24
C ALA A 145 -10.66 7.37 58.15
N ARG A 146 -10.96 8.54 57.57
CA ARG A 146 -11.15 9.79 58.31
C ARG A 146 -12.45 9.80 59.12
N SER A 147 -13.52 9.17 58.66
CA SER A 147 -14.78 9.08 59.42
C SER A 147 -14.68 8.19 60.66
N ARG A 148 -13.77 7.21 60.68
CA ARG A 148 -13.47 6.43 61.90
C ARG A 148 -12.68 7.20 62.96
N VAL A 149 -11.92 8.22 62.57
CA VAL A 149 -11.08 9.02 63.49
C VAL A 149 -11.80 10.31 63.95
N ARG A 150 -12.85 10.75 63.24
CA ARG A 150 -13.53 12.04 63.50
C ARG A 150 -14.80 11.92 64.36
N ALA A 151 -14.77 11.08 65.38
CA ALA A 151 -15.74 11.10 66.48
C ALA A 151 -15.27 12.04 67.61
N ALA A 152 -14.93 13.30 67.29
CA ALA A 152 -14.79 14.43 68.24
C ALA A 152 -14.20 15.64 67.50
N ALA A 153 -15.03 16.54 66.96
CA ALA A 153 -14.68 17.96 66.81
C ALA A 153 -15.90 18.77 66.34
N PRO A 154 -16.09 20.01 66.86
CA PRO A 154 -17.24 20.84 66.57
C PRO A 154 -17.16 21.54 65.20
N VAL A 155 -18.34 21.95 64.74
CA VAL A 155 -18.64 22.51 63.42
C VAL A 155 -18.08 23.93 63.27
N GLN A 156 -17.17 24.12 62.30
CA GLN A 156 -16.74 25.44 61.82
C GLN A 156 -17.48 25.76 60.51
N ARG A 157 -18.18 26.90 60.49
CA ARG A 157 -18.89 27.45 59.33
C ARG A 157 -17.89 27.93 58.28
N SER A 158 -17.91 27.34 57.08
CA SER A 158 -17.00 27.68 55.99
C SER A 158 -17.57 28.73 55.02
N PRO A 159 -16.76 29.68 54.51
CA PRO A 159 -17.17 30.77 53.63
C PRO A 159 -17.25 30.36 52.14
N VAL A 160 -17.80 29.17 51.84
CA VAL A 160 -17.85 28.58 50.49
C VAL A 160 -18.91 29.23 49.59
N ALA A 161 -19.84 29.99 50.17
CA ALA A 161 -20.89 30.68 49.43
C ALA A 161 -20.36 31.78 48.47
N TRP A 162 -19.15 32.30 48.68
CA TRP A 162 -18.61 33.40 47.85
C TRP A 162 -17.94 32.94 46.54
N ILE A 163 -17.53 31.67 46.41
CA ILE A 163 -16.84 31.18 45.21
C ILE A 163 -17.84 30.76 44.11
N ALA A 164 -19.04 30.31 44.49
CA ALA A 164 -20.09 29.92 43.55
C ALA A 164 -20.66 31.11 42.75
N ALA A 165 -20.65 32.32 43.32
CA ALA A 165 -21.13 33.53 42.65
C ALA A 165 -20.18 34.03 41.54
N GLY A 166 -18.86 33.79 41.67
CA GLY A 166 -17.87 34.22 40.68
C GLY A 166 -17.88 33.41 39.37
N VAL A 167 -18.15 32.10 39.46
CA VAL A 167 -18.14 31.20 38.28
C VAL A 167 -19.32 31.45 37.34
N VAL A 168 -20.48 31.80 37.88
CA VAL A 168 -21.69 32.09 37.09
C VAL A 168 -21.54 33.39 36.29
N CYS A 169 -20.84 34.38 36.83
CA CYS A 169 -20.63 35.67 36.15
C CYS A 169 -19.62 35.56 34.99
N GLY A 170 -18.62 34.67 35.11
CA GLY A 170 -17.62 34.44 34.05
C GLY A 170 -18.19 33.76 32.79
N ILE A 171 -19.10 32.79 32.97
CA ILE A 171 -19.71 32.05 31.85
C ILE A 171 -20.63 32.97 31.03
N ALA A 172 -21.35 33.89 31.68
CA ALA A 172 -22.21 34.86 31.00
C ALA A 172 -21.43 35.84 30.11
N ALA A 173 -20.22 36.27 30.53
CA ALA A 173 -19.40 37.19 29.75
C ALA A 173 -18.84 36.56 28.47
N VAL A 174 -18.48 35.26 28.50
CA VAL A 174 -17.94 34.54 27.33
C VAL A 174 -19.03 34.29 26.28
N ALA A 175 -20.25 33.96 26.70
CA ALA A 175 -21.39 33.79 25.80
C ALA A 175 -21.74 35.09 25.04
N VAL A 176 -21.66 36.25 25.70
CA VAL A 176 -21.91 37.55 25.06
C VAL A 176 -20.80 37.91 24.06
N ALA A 177 -19.55 37.59 24.36
CA ALA A 177 -18.42 37.83 23.44
C ALA A 177 -18.52 36.99 22.15
N ILE A 178 -18.93 35.73 22.26
CA ILE A 178 -19.13 34.84 21.10
C ILE A 178 -20.31 35.34 20.25
N GLY A 179 -21.42 35.75 20.86
CA GLY A 179 -22.57 36.31 20.14
C GLY A 179 -22.25 37.59 19.35
N LEU A 180 -21.43 38.48 19.94
CA LEU A 180 -21.00 39.71 19.26
C LEU A 180 -20.03 39.45 18.10
N LEU A 181 -19.28 38.35 18.13
CA LEU A 181 -18.38 37.96 17.04
C LEU A 181 -19.16 37.45 15.81
N TRP A 182 -20.26 36.73 16.02
CA TRP A 182 -21.15 36.27 14.94
C TRP A 182 -21.99 37.40 14.32
N ALA A 183 -22.36 38.41 15.10
CA ALA A 183 -23.12 39.57 14.59
C ALA A 183 -22.29 40.52 13.71
N ARG A 184 -20.95 40.43 13.74
CA ARG A 184 -20.05 41.38 13.07
C ARG A 184 -19.70 41.02 11.62
N GLY A 185 -20.18 39.88 11.10
CA GLY A 185 -20.23 39.63 9.65
C GLY A 185 -18.90 39.57 8.90
N ASP A 186 -17.77 39.32 9.56
CA ASP A 186 -16.49 39.08 8.88
C ASP A 186 -16.35 37.60 8.52
N ASN A 187 -16.91 37.26 7.36
CA ASN A 187 -16.80 35.93 6.74
C ASN A 187 -15.41 35.80 6.09
N TRP A 188 -14.39 35.52 6.90
CA TRP A 188 -12.97 35.49 6.51
C TRP A 188 -12.52 34.22 5.75
N LEU A 189 -13.43 33.32 5.37
CA LEU A 189 -13.10 32.11 4.61
C LEU A 189 -13.56 32.24 3.14
N PRO A 190 -12.63 32.24 2.16
CA PRO A 190 -12.99 32.22 0.75
C PRO A 190 -13.44 30.81 0.37
N ILE A 191 -14.75 30.58 0.35
CA ILE A 191 -15.32 29.39 -0.29
C ILE A 191 -15.20 29.63 -1.80
N VAL A 192 -14.21 29.00 -2.42
CA VAL A 192 -14.09 28.90 -3.87
C VAL A 192 -15.18 27.95 -4.36
N SER A 193 -16.19 28.49 -5.04
CA SER A 193 -17.19 27.68 -5.74
C SER A 193 -16.53 26.87 -6.85
N PRO A 194 -16.62 25.53 -6.88
CA PRO A 194 -16.15 24.77 -8.01
C PRO A 194 -17.06 25.03 -9.22
N SER A 195 -16.49 25.61 -10.26
CA SER A 195 -17.09 25.73 -11.58
C SER A 195 -17.41 24.34 -12.15
N GLN A 196 -18.66 24.13 -12.57
CA GLN A 196 -19.12 22.91 -13.25
C GLN A 196 -18.24 22.62 -14.48
N PRO A 197 -17.67 21.41 -14.65
CA PRO A 197 -17.04 21.05 -15.89
C PRO A 197 -18.10 20.79 -16.97
N ALA A 198 -17.93 21.44 -18.11
CA ALA A 198 -18.69 21.18 -19.32
C ALA A 198 -18.52 19.71 -19.73
N THR A 199 -19.64 19.02 -19.94
CA THR A 199 -19.69 17.68 -20.55
C THR A 199 -19.25 17.76 -22.02
N LEU A 200 -17.96 17.54 -22.27
CA LEU A 200 -17.46 17.09 -23.55
C LEU A 200 -17.65 15.57 -23.61
N GLY A 201 -18.57 15.11 -24.44
CA GLY A 201 -18.74 13.69 -24.77
C GLY A 201 -17.52 13.20 -25.54
N ILE A 202 -16.52 12.70 -24.83
CA ILE A 202 -15.46 11.89 -25.38
C ILE A 202 -16.04 10.48 -25.48
N ALA A 203 -16.16 9.97 -26.70
CA ALA A 203 -16.41 8.56 -26.94
C ALA A 203 -15.18 7.79 -26.43
N ASP A 204 -15.29 7.20 -25.24
CA ASP A 204 -14.35 6.22 -24.72
C ASP A 204 -14.39 4.99 -25.62
N ASP A 205 -13.43 4.89 -26.53
CA ASP A 205 -13.04 3.59 -27.09
C ASP A 205 -12.05 2.98 -26.09
N PRO A 206 -12.48 2.05 -25.21
CA PRO A 206 -11.61 1.53 -24.16
C PRO A 206 -10.46 0.75 -24.82
N LEU A 207 -9.26 1.31 -24.71
CA LEU A 207 -8.01 0.64 -25.11
C LEU A 207 -8.02 -0.80 -24.56
N PRO A 208 -7.71 -1.82 -25.38
CA PRO A 208 -7.75 -3.21 -24.96
C PRO A 208 -6.70 -3.45 -23.86
N VAL A 209 -7.15 -3.51 -22.61
CA VAL A 209 -6.28 -3.82 -21.47
C VAL A 209 -6.08 -5.33 -21.42
N PRO A 210 -4.83 -5.81 -21.45
CA PRO A 210 -4.58 -7.24 -21.42
C PRO A 210 -5.08 -7.84 -20.12
N SER A 211 -5.78 -8.96 -20.22
CA SER A 211 -6.30 -9.67 -19.05
C SER A 211 -5.14 -10.20 -18.19
N ALA A 212 -5.39 -10.44 -16.90
CA ALA A 212 -4.36 -10.99 -16.01
C ALA A 212 -3.74 -12.28 -16.58
N SER A 213 -4.57 -13.12 -17.21
CA SER A 213 -4.14 -14.36 -17.85
C SER A 213 -3.27 -14.14 -19.09
N GLU A 214 -3.52 -13.10 -19.88
CA GLU A 214 -2.64 -12.71 -21.00
C GLU A 214 -1.24 -12.37 -20.51
N VAL A 215 -1.16 -11.67 -19.38
CA VAL A 215 0.12 -11.26 -18.81
C VAL A 215 0.90 -12.46 -18.26
N TRP A 216 0.24 -13.40 -17.59
CA TRP A 216 0.88 -14.64 -17.12
C TRP A 216 1.38 -15.51 -18.27
N ILE A 217 0.61 -15.62 -19.35
CA ILE A 217 1.04 -16.33 -20.56
C ILE A 217 2.25 -15.63 -21.21
N ALA A 218 2.23 -14.31 -21.31
CA ALA A 218 3.37 -13.54 -21.82
C ALA A 218 4.63 -13.76 -20.97
N ARG A 219 4.51 -13.72 -19.63
CA ARG A 219 5.61 -14.01 -18.69
C ARG A 219 6.14 -15.43 -18.85
N ALA A 220 5.26 -16.42 -18.97
CA ALA A 220 5.66 -17.82 -19.17
C ALA A 220 6.46 -18.01 -20.46
N ARG A 221 6.06 -17.33 -21.55
CA ARG A 221 6.84 -17.33 -22.81
C ARG A 221 8.21 -16.69 -22.64
N ALA A 222 8.27 -15.50 -22.03
CA ALA A 222 9.53 -14.82 -21.78
C ALA A 222 10.50 -15.65 -20.90
N LEU A 223 9.97 -16.35 -19.89
CA LEU A 223 10.77 -17.26 -19.05
C LEU A 223 11.24 -18.51 -19.80
N ARG A 224 10.38 -19.08 -20.65
CA ARG A 224 10.72 -20.21 -21.52
C ARG A 224 11.85 -19.84 -22.49
N ASP A 225 11.76 -18.68 -23.11
CA ASP A 225 12.74 -18.22 -24.10
C ASP A 225 14.10 -17.91 -23.43
N LYS A 226 14.09 -17.55 -22.13
CA LYS A 226 15.28 -17.45 -21.27
C LYS A 226 15.80 -18.80 -20.75
N GLY A 227 15.19 -19.93 -21.12
CA GLY A 227 15.56 -21.27 -20.66
C GLY A 227 15.13 -21.61 -19.23
N ARG A 228 14.40 -20.72 -18.54
CA ARG A 228 13.90 -20.91 -17.17
C ARG A 228 12.58 -21.69 -17.17
N LEU A 229 12.65 -22.94 -17.62
CA LEU A 229 11.48 -23.78 -17.87
C LEU A 229 10.65 -24.06 -16.61
N SER A 230 11.28 -24.24 -15.44
CA SER A 230 10.57 -24.47 -14.17
C SER A 230 9.77 -23.24 -13.73
N ASP A 231 10.37 -22.05 -13.86
CA ASP A 231 9.69 -20.78 -13.51
C ASP A 231 8.57 -20.46 -14.49
N ALA A 232 8.74 -20.82 -15.78
CA ALA A 232 7.70 -20.69 -16.77
C ALA A 232 6.46 -21.55 -16.42
N LEU A 233 6.66 -22.76 -15.88
CA LEU A 233 5.56 -23.60 -15.38
C LEU A 233 4.86 -22.96 -14.18
N ALA A 234 5.62 -22.43 -13.22
CA ALA A 234 5.05 -21.73 -12.06
C ALA A 234 4.23 -20.50 -12.47
N ALA A 235 4.67 -19.75 -13.48
CA ALA A 235 3.90 -18.63 -14.02
C ALA A 235 2.58 -19.08 -14.68
N LEU A 236 2.53 -20.28 -15.28
CA LEU A 236 1.30 -20.85 -15.85
C LEU A 236 0.33 -21.40 -14.78
N ASP A 237 0.81 -21.71 -13.57
CA ASP A 237 -0.06 -22.10 -12.45
C ASP A 237 -0.89 -20.92 -11.92
N ALA A 238 -0.45 -19.68 -12.17
CA ALA A 238 -1.17 -18.46 -11.79
C ALA A 238 -2.34 -18.10 -12.74
N VAL A 239 -2.50 -18.79 -13.87
CA VAL A 239 -3.64 -18.60 -14.78
C VAL A 239 -4.91 -19.21 -14.16
N ARG A 240 -5.96 -18.38 -14.01
CA ARG A 240 -7.21 -18.79 -13.34
C ARG A 240 -7.97 -19.83 -14.19
N ARG A 241 -8.46 -20.89 -13.54
CA ARG A 241 -9.33 -21.89 -14.19
C ARG A 241 -10.65 -21.24 -14.63
N GLY A 242 -11.08 -21.50 -15.86
CA GLY A 242 -12.26 -20.90 -16.48
C GLY A 242 -12.00 -19.61 -17.27
N ASP A 243 -10.74 -19.17 -17.41
CA ASP A 243 -10.39 -18.05 -18.28
C ASP A 243 -10.40 -18.48 -19.76
N ALA A 244 -10.76 -17.56 -20.67
CA ALA A 244 -10.77 -17.79 -22.11
C ALA A 244 -9.40 -18.27 -22.66
N LEU A 245 -8.32 -17.96 -21.95
CA LEU A 245 -6.94 -18.34 -22.33
C LEU A 245 -6.42 -19.61 -21.65
N GLU A 246 -7.25 -20.33 -20.88
CA GLU A 246 -6.84 -21.57 -20.21
C GLU A 246 -6.34 -22.62 -21.21
N ALA A 247 -7.03 -22.79 -22.34
CA ALA A 247 -6.61 -23.74 -23.38
C ALA A 247 -5.21 -23.42 -23.93
N GLN A 248 -4.88 -22.12 -24.06
CA GLN A 248 -3.56 -21.68 -24.51
C GLN A 248 -2.50 -21.92 -23.44
N ALA A 249 -2.83 -21.70 -22.16
CA ALA A 249 -1.93 -22.00 -21.04
C ALA A 249 -1.61 -23.49 -20.93
N VAL A 250 -2.61 -24.36 -21.12
CA VAL A 250 -2.44 -25.83 -21.11
C VAL A 250 -1.54 -26.29 -22.27
N ALA A 251 -1.75 -25.76 -23.47
CA ALA A 251 -0.91 -26.06 -24.62
C ALA A 251 0.55 -25.67 -24.39
N LEU A 252 0.79 -24.46 -23.84
CA LEU A 252 2.14 -23.99 -23.53
C LEU A 252 2.80 -24.84 -22.42
N ARG A 253 2.03 -25.28 -21.42
CA ARG A 253 2.51 -26.19 -20.37
C ARG A 253 3.00 -27.51 -20.96
N ALA A 254 2.23 -28.11 -21.87
CA ALA A 254 2.60 -29.36 -22.53
C ALA A 254 3.90 -29.23 -23.34
N GLU A 255 4.07 -28.12 -24.07
CA GLU A 255 5.30 -27.84 -24.84
C GLU A 255 6.54 -27.73 -23.92
N ILE A 256 6.41 -27.00 -22.80
CA ILE A 256 7.51 -26.83 -21.83
C ILE A 256 7.88 -28.16 -21.18
N GLN A 257 6.88 -28.98 -20.81
CA GLN A 257 7.11 -30.31 -20.25
C GLN A 257 7.81 -31.24 -21.25
N GLN A 258 7.43 -31.20 -22.53
CA GLN A 258 8.09 -31.97 -23.58
C GLN A 258 9.57 -31.57 -23.74
N LYS A 259 9.88 -30.26 -23.70
CA LYS A 259 11.25 -29.75 -23.73
C LYS A 259 12.08 -30.23 -22.53
N LEU A 260 11.51 -30.20 -21.32
CA LEU A 260 12.17 -30.73 -20.12
C LEU A 260 12.47 -32.24 -20.23
N LEU A 261 11.51 -33.02 -20.74
CA LEU A 261 11.69 -34.46 -20.95
C LEU A 261 12.73 -34.77 -22.04
N ALA A 262 12.81 -33.96 -23.10
CA ALA A 262 13.84 -34.12 -24.13
C ALA A 262 15.24 -33.83 -23.58
N ALA A 263 15.38 -32.76 -22.79
CA ALA A 263 16.65 -32.41 -22.14
C ALA A 263 17.13 -33.49 -21.15
N SER A 264 16.23 -34.09 -20.37
CA SER A 264 16.60 -35.17 -19.44
C SER A 264 17.04 -36.45 -20.17
N ARG A 265 16.40 -36.80 -21.30
CA ARG A 265 16.81 -37.96 -22.13
C ARG A 265 18.16 -37.76 -22.80
N GLY A 266 18.45 -36.56 -23.30
CA GLY A 266 19.75 -36.25 -23.92
C GLY A 266 20.93 -36.34 -22.93
N THR A 267 20.68 -35.99 -21.66
CA THR A 267 21.69 -36.04 -20.61
C THR A 267 22.01 -37.49 -20.17
N GLY A 268 21.02 -38.39 -20.25
CA GLY A 268 21.18 -39.81 -19.88
C GLY A 268 22.02 -40.66 -20.85
N VAL A 269 22.15 -40.26 -22.11
CA VAL A 269 22.90 -41.03 -23.12
C VAL A 269 24.40 -40.74 -23.09
N ALA A 270 24.81 -39.55 -22.62
CA ALA A 270 26.23 -39.18 -22.49
C ALA A 270 26.94 -39.88 -21.30
N GLY A 271 26.19 -40.39 -20.31
CA GLY A 271 26.75 -41.06 -19.12
C GLY A 271 26.95 -42.57 -19.24
N ALA A 272 26.49 -43.22 -20.31
CA ALA A 272 26.47 -44.68 -20.43
C ALA A 272 27.64 -45.28 -21.24
N SER A 273 28.58 -44.47 -21.74
CA SER A 273 29.70 -44.94 -22.57
C SER A 273 31.06 -44.65 -21.95
N THR A 274 31.32 -45.16 -20.75
CA THR A 274 32.68 -45.31 -20.21
C THR A 274 32.76 -46.44 -19.19
N ALA A 275 32.36 -47.66 -19.59
CA ALA A 275 32.73 -48.87 -18.86
C ALA A 275 34.01 -49.44 -19.51
N PRO A 276 35.15 -49.50 -18.82
CA PRO A 276 36.37 -50.08 -19.38
C PRO A 276 36.19 -51.60 -19.58
N PRO A 277 36.70 -52.18 -20.68
CA PRO A 277 36.61 -53.61 -20.92
C PRO A 277 37.40 -54.39 -19.86
N GLY A 278 36.69 -55.30 -19.18
CA GLY A 278 37.21 -56.15 -18.12
C GLY A 278 38.38 -57.02 -18.57
N THR A 279 39.38 -57.10 -17.71
CA THR A 279 40.55 -57.96 -17.84
C THR A 279 40.14 -59.44 -17.73
N PRO A 280 40.58 -60.33 -18.63
CA PRO A 280 40.25 -61.76 -18.54
C PRO A 280 41.03 -62.43 -17.39
N PRO A 281 40.43 -63.43 -16.71
CA PRO A 281 41.10 -64.15 -15.62
C PRO A 281 42.21 -65.06 -16.17
N ARG A 282 43.43 -64.87 -15.67
CA ARG A 282 44.58 -65.76 -15.92
C ARG A 282 44.30 -67.14 -15.34
N GLY A 283 44.30 -68.15 -16.21
CA GLY A 283 44.29 -69.55 -15.86
C GLY A 283 45.51 -69.93 -15.01
N ARG A 284 45.26 -70.78 -14.01
CA ARG A 284 46.29 -71.48 -13.24
C ARG A 284 46.43 -72.88 -13.83
N LEU A 285 47.57 -73.10 -14.48
CA LEU A 285 48.05 -74.40 -14.95
C LEU A 285 48.43 -75.32 -13.77
N PRO A 286 48.49 -76.63 -13.98
CA PRO A 286 49.61 -77.45 -13.54
C PRO A 286 50.71 -77.51 -14.61
#